data_AF-A0A9P4WWZ4-F1
#
_entry.id   AF-A0A9P4WWZ4-F1
#
_cell.length_a   1.000
_cell.length_b   1.000
_cell.length_c   1.000
_cell.angle_alpha   90.00
_cell.angle_beta   90.00
_cell.angle_gamma   90.00
#
_symmetry.space_group_name_H-M   'P 1'
#
loop_
_entity.id
_entity.type
_entity.pdbx_description
1 polymer ?
#
loop_
_entity_poly.entity_id
_entity_poly.type
_entity_poly.pdbx_seq_one_letter_code
_entity_poly.pdbx_strand_id
1 'polypeptide(L)'
;MPLSSPTLDKFRTLLRPRKAERSASKPGNDMHEPPSAGVQSGPYSADAEAAPSSNARIQYQAEGPSLFDIGSSKSSRERPPSQLSDLDVLHTRLSNAHLLAHHQFELHPAGGVSYKPNPQGSARHGRQPSHSLLPHLKSGTDAEGAVSIELTQTETESFKSLDVPSALCCIRRECQGLQPFFVSFQSLNEGAANAVFSIQPQQSMESASGFLFVAVKDSGQTATAIPAKLVLDKVLRVSKGLPKSLKSEVIVDGFMADVRPLFVSPKTSTNTSQTLEEINLDQHLMAHLPVVLFDEGISALKTLVPAIRPLGSAAQFGILLPNMSTDPGRNITFEIKPKWLAQSPAAPLDAIRCRTCALQFSRGKGIPDDYICPLRLSNEESPTDGDVAHIRRWATSALSRQLPSDTNARLPQEMSLDVLVDRVVTYFTTGDGRTLLLHLKKLQATLDSEGILQRYARPRDDFNFVYDLRLAMTLRDCSLFVVVPVRDGEITSKLADLDFKSAEKIDDWRDKEAALVDGDWYTKSPKAHDVCLLAPRT
;
A
#
# COMPACT_ATOMS: atom_id res chain seq x y z
N MET A 1 41.76 19.69 8.67
CA MET A 1 40.67 19.94 7.69
C MET A 1 39.90 18.65 7.49
N PRO A 2 38.57 18.71 7.48
CA PRO A 2 37.78 17.99 6.48
C PRO A 2 36.85 18.95 5.72
N LEU A 3 36.41 18.58 4.52
CA LEU A 3 35.58 19.42 3.66
C LEU A 3 34.08 19.29 4.00
N SER A 4 33.40 20.42 4.17
CA SER A 4 31.97 20.51 4.47
C SER A 4 31.10 20.55 3.19
N SER A 5 30.09 19.68 3.11
CA SER A 5 29.10 19.68 2.01
C SER A 5 27.77 20.35 2.44
N PRO A 6 27.24 21.35 1.71
CA PRO A 6 26.21 22.26 2.24
C PRO A 6 24.76 21.88 1.86
N THR A 7 24.21 20.80 2.43
CA THR A 7 22.85 20.32 2.09
C THR A 7 21.97 19.95 3.30
N LEU A 8 22.03 20.69 4.42
CA LEU A 8 21.27 20.34 5.64
C LEU A 8 20.47 21.47 6.34
N ASP A 9 20.44 22.69 5.79
CA ASP A 9 19.75 23.85 6.44
C ASP A 9 18.45 24.33 5.76
N LYS A 10 17.93 23.63 4.74
CA LYS A 10 16.73 24.04 4.00
C LYS A 10 15.40 23.37 4.43
N PHE A 11 15.35 22.74 5.61
CA PHE A 11 14.18 21.94 6.05
C PHE A 11 13.56 22.31 7.41
N ARG A 12 13.84 23.51 7.96
CA ARG A 12 13.41 23.90 9.33
C ARG A 12 12.47 25.12 9.46
N THR A 13 12.04 25.73 8.36
CA THR A 13 11.45 27.10 8.40
C THR A 13 10.04 27.28 7.80
N LEU A 14 9.32 26.20 7.44
CA LEU A 14 8.01 26.31 6.76
C LEU A 14 6.79 25.70 7.49
N LEU A 15 6.90 25.30 8.76
CA LEU A 15 5.75 24.85 9.58
C LEU A 15 5.78 25.41 11.01
N ARG A 16 5.35 26.66 11.19
CA ARG A 16 4.79 27.17 12.47
C ARG A 16 3.65 28.16 12.18
N PRO A 17 2.45 27.98 12.76
CA PRO A 17 1.39 28.99 12.68
C PRO A 17 1.77 30.21 13.52
N ARG A 18 1.46 31.42 13.01
CA ARG A 18 1.54 32.65 13.81
C ARG A 18 0.32 32.71 14.74
N LYS A 19 0.53 32.54 16.05
CA LYS A 19 -0.43 32.98 17.07
C LYS A 19 -0.13 34.43 17.41
N ALA A 20 -1.15 35.29 17.45
CA ALA A 20 -1.00 36.69 17.84
C ALA A 20 -1.08 36.85 19.36
N GLU A 21 -0.26 37.74 19.93
CA GLU A 21 -0.56 38.39 21.21
C GLU A 21 0.25 39.69 21.37
N ARG A 22 -0.10 40.50 22.38
CA ARG A 22 0.28 41.92 22.50
C ARG A 22 1.62 42.12 23.22
N SER A 23 2.29 43.24 22.94
CA SER A 23 3.15 43.94 23.88
C SER A 23 2.97 45.46 23.73
N ALA A 24 3.39 46.24 24.74
CA ALA A 24 3.15 47.68 24.83
C ALA A 24 4.46 48.46 25.14
N SER A 25 4.38 49.80 25.11
CA SER A 25 5.39 50.79 25.58
C SER A 25 6.81 50.69 24.99
N LYS A 26 7.24 51.55 24.04
CA LYS A 26 7.77 52.95 24.20
C LYS A 26 8.97 53.10 25.17
N PRO A 27 9.89 54.10 24.99
CA PRO A 27 10.10 55.02 23.86
C PRO A 27 11.60 55.27 23.46
N GLY A 28 11.82 56.14 22.44
CA GLY A 28 13.11 56.79 22.13
C GLY A 28 13.88 56.20 20.93
N ASN A 29 14.53 56.98 20.05
CA ASN A 29 14.61 58.45 19.95
C ASN A 29 14.99 58.88 18.49
N ASP A 30 14.73 60.15 18.14
CA ASP A 30 15.35 61.06 17.13
C ASP A 30 16.44 60.56 16.14
N MET A 31 16.59 61.06 14.88
CA MET A 31 15.91 62.10 14.08
C MET A 31 16.37 62.05 12.57
N HIS A 32 15.82 62.96 11.74
CA HIS A 32 16.28 63.44 10.41
C HIS A 32 15.71 62.85 9.08
N GLU A 33 15.51 63.77 8.13
CA GLU A 33 14.86 63.69 6.81
C GLU A 33 15.42 64.86 5.93
N PRO A 34 15.12 64.97 4.60
CA PRO A 34 15.16 63.97 3.53
C PRO A 34 16.41 64.21 2.61
N PRO A 35 16.51 65.11 1.60
CA PRO A 35 15.60 65.59 0.53
C PRO A 35 16.08 65.34 -0.94
N SER A 36 15.18 65.47 -1.92
CA SER A 36 15.40 65.74 -3.37
C SER A 36 16.06 64.65 -4.26
N ALA A 37 15.76 64.48 -5.55
CA ALA A 37 14.76 65.04 -6.49
C ALA A 37 14.17 63.89 -7.36
N GLY A 38 13.05 63.98 -8.10
CA GLY A 38 12.70 64.89 -9.21
C GLY A 38 13.35 64.41 -10.53
N VAL A 39 12.69 64.27 -11.70
CA VAL A 39 11.46 64.90 -12.26
C VAL A 39 10.81 64.02 -13.37
N GLN A 40 9.46 64.06 -13.46
CA GLN A 40 8.46 64.04 -14.59
C GLN A 40 8.92 63.67 -16.05
N SER A 41 8.09 63.29 -17.05
CA SER A 41 6.64 62.99 -17.30
C SER A 41 6.55 62.29 -18.69
N GLY A 42 5.59 61.43 -19.08
CA GLY A 42 4.15 61.66 -19.31
C GLY A 42 3.87 62.33 -20.69
N PRO A 43 2.66 62.29 -21.30
CA PRO A 43 1.46 61.45 -21.05
C PRO A 43 0.85 60.83 -22.34
N TYR A 44 -0.30 60.12 -22.25
CA TYR A 44 -1.55 60.49 -22.97
C TYR A 44 -2.78 59.76 -22.38
N SER A 45 -3.95 60.39 -22.48
CA SER A 45 -5.29 59.89 -22.10
C SER A 45 -6.08 59.57 -23.40
N ALA A 46 -7.28 58.98 -23.44
CA ALA A 46 -8.26 58.65 -22.39
C ALA A 46 -8.84 57.22 -22.68
N ASP A 47 -10.04 56.76 -22.30
CA ASP A 47 -11.23 57.38 -21.68
C ASP A 47 -12.08 56.33 -20.91
N ALA A 48 -13.24 56.70 -20.34
CA ALA A 48 -14.09 55.81 -19.54
C ALA A 48 -15.60 55.93 -19.81
N GLU A 49 -16.34 54.80 -19.73
CA GLU A 49 -17.78 54.78 -19.44
C GLU A 49 -18.22 53.42 -18.86
N ALA A 50 -19.47 53.29 -18.36
CA ALA A 50 -19.86 52.20 -17.46
C ALA A 50 -21.31 51.69 -17.60
N ALA A 51 -21.48 50.38 -17.29
CA ALA A 51 -22.77 49.70 -17.03
C ALA A 51 -23.70 49.51 -18.26
N PRO A 52 -24.75 48.65 -18.21
CA PRO A 52 -25.26 47.89 -17.06
C PRO A 52 -25.40 46.36 -17.27
N SER A 53 -25.86 45.71 -16.18
CA SER A 53 -26.14 44.27 -16.03
C SER A 53 -27.36 43.76 -16.80
N SER A 54 -27.37 42.45 -17.13
CA SER A 54 -28.59 41.68 -17.36
C SER A 54 -28.61 40.40 -16.50
N ASN A 55 -29.65 40.24 -15.67
CA ASN A 55 -29.87 39.04 -14.86
C ASN A 55 -30.86 38.10 -15.56
N ALA A 56 -30.43 36.89 -15.92
CA ALA A 56 -31.32 35.84 -16.44
C ALA A 56 -31.70 34.85 -15.32
N ARG A 57 -32.77 35.17 -14.58
CA ARG A 57 -33.23 34.40 -13.41
C ARG A 57 -34.30 33.38 -13.82
N ILE A 58 -33.88 32.16 -14.19
CA ILE A 58 -34.82 31.06 -14.48
C ILE A 58 -35.29 30.42 -13.17
N GLN A 59 -36.60 30.45 -12.92
CA GLN A 59 -37.24 29.77 -11.80
C GLN A 59 -37.59 28.33 -12.20
N TYR A 60 -37.26 27.36 -11.35
CA TYR A 60 -37.92 26.05 -11.39
C TYR A 60 -39.29 26.16 -10.71
N GLN A 61 -40.36 25.96 -11.47
CA GLN A 61 -41.66 25.59 -10.90
C GLN A 61 -41.69 24.08 -10.71
N ALA A 62 -42.22 23.63 -9.57
CA ALA A 62 -42.47 22.21 -9.30
C ALA A 62 -43.95 21.92 -9.53
N GLU A 63 -44.27 21.16 -10.56
CA GLU A 63 -45.61 20.62 -10.79
C GLU A 63 -45.65 19.14 -10.40
N GLY A 64 -46.54 18.81 -9.46
CA GLY A 64 -46.87 17.43 -9.12
C GLY A 64 -48.29 17.11 -9.59
N PRO A 65 -48.53 15.97 -10.27
CA PRO A 65 -49.87 15.60 -10.72
C PRO A 65 -50.72 15.03 -9.57
N SER A 66 -51.99 15.42 -9.53
CA SER A 66 -52.98 14.95 -8.56
C SER A 66 -53.65 13.63 -8.96
N LEU A 67 -54.31 12.99 -7.99
CA LEU A 67 -55.09 11.76 -8.16
C LEU A 67 -56.06 11.79 -9.35
N PHE A 68 -56.15 10.65 -10.05
CA PHE A 68 -57.42 10.06 -10.50
C PHE A 68 -57.37 8.54 -10.23
N ASP A 69 -58.53 7.94 -9.98
CA ASP A 69 -58.72 6.54 -9.57
C ASP A 69 -59.58 5.78 -10.61
N ILE A 70 -59.89 4.50 -10.35
CA ILE A 70 -60.66 3.51 -11.14
C ILE A 70 -59.77 2.67 -12.09
N GLY A 71 -59.54 1.39 -11.75
CA GLY A 71 -58.82 0.47 -12.65
C GLY A 71 -58.45 -0.92 -12.08
N SER A 72 -59.34 -1.60 -11.36
CA SER A 72 -59.02 -2.92 -10.75
C SER A 72 -58.72 -4.02 -11.78
N SER A 73 -57.46 -4.46 -11.86
CA SER A 73 -57.10 -5.79 -12.37
C SER A 73 -55.93 -6.39 -11.57
N LYS A 74 -56.03 -7.68 -11.22
CA LYS A 74 -54.99 -8.39 -10.45
C LYS A 74 -53.89 -8.88 -11.38
N SER A 75 -52.65 -8.44 -11.15
CA SER A 75 -51.46 -9.09 -11.70
C SER A 75 -50.38 -9.15 -10.61
N SER A 76 -50.09 -10.37 -10.13
CA SER A 76 -49.03 -10.63 -9.17
C SER A 76 -47.68 -10.64 -9.87
N ARG A 77 -47.15 -9.45 -10.20
CA ARG A 77 -45.75 -9.29 -10.57
C ARG A 77 -44.88 -9.53 -9.33
N GLU A 78 -44.29 -10.71 -9.26
CA GLU A 78 -43.17 -10.97 -8.37
C GLU A 78 -42.07 -9.93 -8.62
N ARG A 79 -41.57 -9.31 -7.56
CA ARG A 79 -40.35 -8.51 -7.67
C ARG A 79 -39.20 -9.49 -7.92
N PRO A 80 -38.28 -9.23 -8.87
CA PRO A 80 -37.05 -10.00 -8.94
C PRO A 80 -36.31 -9.88 -7.58
N PRO A 81 -35.60 -10.93 -7.13
CA PRO A 81 -34.81 -10.84 -5.91
C PRO A 81 -33.83 -9.68 -6.03
N SER A 82 -33.82 -8.81 -5.02
CA SER A 82 -33.00 -7.60 -5.00
C SER A 82 -31.54 -7.96 -5.20
N GLN A 83 -30.97 -7.53 -6.33
CA GLN A 83 -29.55 -7.68 -6.59
C GLN A 83 -28.78 -6.85 -5.56
N LEU A 84 -27.90 -7.50 -4.81
CA LEU A 84 -26.97 -6.83 -3.90
C LEU A 84 -26.01 -5.98 -4.75
N SER A 85 -25.69 -4.77 -4.29
CA SER A 85 -24.67 -3.96 -4.97
C SER A 85 -23.28 -4.59 -4.79
N ASP A 86 -22.34 -4.24 -5.67
CA ASP A 86 -20.93 -4.63 -5.51
C ASP A 86 -20.38 -4.27 -4.11
N LEU A 87 -20.86 -3.16 -3.53
CA LEU A 87 -20.46 -2.71 -2.19
C LEU A 87 -21.04 -3.61 -1.09
N ASP A 88 -22.32 -4.01 -1.19
CA ASP A 88 -22.94 -4.95 -0.25
C ASP A 88 -22.24 -6.32 -0.28
N VAL A 89 -21.82 -6.78 -1.46
CA VAL A 89 -21.07 -8.04 -1.62
C VAL A 89 -19.66 -7.93 -1.04
N LEU A 90 -18.97 -6.79 -1.21
CA LEU A 90 -17.68 -6.54 -0.55
C LEU A 90 -17.84 -6.47 0.98
N HIS A 91 -18.86 -5.78 1.49
CA HIS A 91 -19.18 -5.75 2.92
C HIS A 91 -19.52 -7.13 3.48
N THR A 92 -20.20 -7.98 2.70
CA THR A 92 -20.47 -9.38 3.10
C THR A 92 -19.18 -10.18 3.20
N ARG A 93 -18.24 -10.03 2.24
CA ARG A 93 -16.91 -10.65 2.30
C ARG A 93 -16.08 -10.16 3.50
N LEU A 94 -16.05 -8.86 3.75
CA LEU A 94 -15.34 -8.23 4.85
C LEU A 94 -15.94 -8.58 6.22
N SER A 95 -17.27 -8.61 6.34
CA SER A 95 -17.98 -9.00 7.56
C SER A 95 -17.70 -10.46 7.94
N ASN A 96 -17.72 -11.37 6.96
CA ASN A 96 -17.35 -12.78 7.18
C ASN A 96 -15.88 -12.95 7.61
N ALA A 97 -14.97 -12.05 7.22
CA ALA A 97 -13.60 -12.03 7.72
C ALA A 97 -13.47 -11.38 9.11
N HIS A 98 -14.17 -10.29 9.37
CA HIS A 98 -14.24 -9.63 10.69
C HIS A 98 -14.86 -10.53 11.77
N LEU A 99 -15.82 -11.39 11.42
CA LEU A 99 -16.37 -12.43 12.32
C LEU A 99 -15.33 -13.51 12.71
N LEU A 100 -14.24 -13.64 11.95
CA LEU A 100 -13.10 -14.48 12.28
C LEU A 100 -11.95 -13.68 12.95
N ALA A 101 -11.99 -12.34 12.89
CA ALA A 101 -10.92 -11.43 13.31
C ALA A 101 -11.47 -10.27 14.17
N HIS A 102 -12.05 -10.59 15.32
CA HIS A 102 -12.68 -9.60 16.20
C HIS A 102 -11.69 -8.63 16.88
N HIS A 103 -11.60 -7.41 16.35
CA HIS A 103 -10.97 -6.27 17.01
C HIS A 103 -11.86 -5.02 16.97
N GLN A 104 -11.87 -4.25 18.06
CA GLN A 104 -12.48 -2.92 18.15
C GLN A 104 -11.39 -1.86 18.35
N PHE A 105 -11.55 -0.70 17.71
CA PHE A 105 -10.67 0.46 17.86
C PHE A 105 -11.50 1.69 18.23
N GLU A 106 -11.21 2.32 19.38
CA GLU A 106 -11.73 3.64 19.73
C GLU A 106 -10.74 4.74 19.37
N LEU A 107 -11.24 5.86 18.82
CA LEU A 107 -10.44 7.04 18.53
C LEU A 107 -10.35 7.93 19.79
N HIS A 108 -9.17 8.00 20.40
CA HIS A 108 -8.95 8.91 21.52
C HIS A 108 -8.97 10.37 21.04
N PRO A 109 -9.66 11.33 21.71
CA PRO A 109 -9.74 12.75 21.31
C PRO A 109 -8.41 13.54 21.26
N ALA A 110 -7.27 12.87 21.45
CA ALA A 110 -5.92 13.42 21.41
C ALA A 110 -5.01 12.80 20.33
N GLY A 111 -5.58 12.01 19.39
CA GLY A 111 -4.84 11.49 18.24
C GLY A 111 -3.89 10.32 18.56
N GLY A 112 -4.26 9.45 19.50
CA GLY A 112 -3.52 8.23 19.82
C GLY A 112 -4.43 7.00 19.76
N VAL A 113 -4.00 5.94 19.07
CA VAL A 113 -4.68 4.64 19.08
C VAL A 113 -4.23 3.87 20.32
N SER A 114 -5.15 3.63 21.26
CA SER A 114 -4.87 2.86 22.48
C SER A 114 -5.59 1.52 22.40
N TYR A 115 -4.83 0.43 22.35
CA TYR A 115 -5.39 -0.91 22.49
C TYR A 115 -5.77 -1.15 23.96
N LYS A 116 -7.06 -1.22 24.25
CA LYS A 116 -7.59 -1.71 25.54
C LYS A 116 -8.37 -3.01 25.29
N PRO A 117 -7.96 -4.16 25.86
CA PRO A 117 -8.89 -5.27 26.03
C PRO A 117 -10.00 -4.79 26.98
N ASN A 118 -11.27 -5.00 26.61
CA ASN A 118 -12.42 -4.47 27.36
C ASN A 118 -12.48 -5.09 28.78
N PRO A 119 -12.34 -4.31 29.86
CA PRO A 119 -12.35 -4.84 31.23
C PRO A 119 -13.73 -5.27 31.74
N GLN A 120 -14.82 -4.83 31.10
CA GLN A 120 -16.20 -5.06 31.57
C GLN A 120 -17.16 -5.37 30.41
N GLY A 121 -17.10 -6.61 29.94
CA GLY A 121 -18.12 -7.22 29.08
C GLY A 121 -18.62 -8.53 29.69
N SER A 122 -19.88 -8.57 30.14
CA SER A 122 -20.44 -9.73 30.83
C SER A 122 -20.72 -10.91 29.88
N ALA A 123 -19.88 -11.95 29.96
CA ALA A 123 -20.19 -13.33 29.58
C ALA A 123 -20.95 -13.54 28.24
N ARG A 124 -20.43 -13.00 27.14
CA ARG A 124 -20.80 -13.44 25.78
C ARG A 124 -19.55 -13.74 24.97
N HIS A 125 -19.42 -15.00 24.53
CA HIS A 125 -18.34 -15.56 23.70
C HIS A 125 -16.92 -15.19 24.15
N GLY A 126 -16.36 -16.00 25.05
CA GLY A 126 -14.95 -15.92 25.40
C GLY A 126 -14.05 -16.14 24.18
N ARG A 127 -12.98 -15.34 24.10
CA ARG A 127 -11.94 -15.39 23.08
C ARG A 127 -11.34 -16.80 23.02
N GLN A 128 -11.48 -17.51 21.91
CA GLN A 128 -10.65 -18.70 21.65
C GLN A 128 -9.29 -18.24 21.11
N PRO A 129 -8.15 -18.58 21.76
CA PRO A 129 -6.82 -18.32 21.22
C PRO A 129 -6.47 -19.37 20.16
N SER A 130 -7.19 -19.35 19.04
CA SER A 130 -7.21 -20.43 18.03
C SER A 130 -6.59 -20.03 16.67
N HIS A 131 -5.56 -19.19 16.68
CA HIS A 131 -4.70 -18.97 15.51
C HIS A 131 -3.28 -19.44 15.82
N SER A 132 -2.92 -20.60 15.28
CA SER A 132 -1.53 -21.04 15.20
C SER A 132 -0.78 -20.08 14.28
N LEU A 133 0.20 -19.34 14.81
CA LEU A 133 1.05 -18.45 14.00
C LEU A 133 2.14 -19.22 13.24
N LEU A 134 2.13 -20.55 13.27
CA LEU A 134 2.88 -21.39 12.35
C LEU A 134 2.13 -21.52 11.01
N PRO A 135 2.77 -21.20 9.87
CA PRO A 135 2.20 -21.52 8.57
C PRO A 135 2.06 -23.04 8.38
N HIS A 136 1.14 -23.44 7.49
CA HIS A 136 1.07 -24.81 6.96
C HIS A 136 2.28 -25.10 6.05
N LEU A 137 3.47 -25.21 6.64
CA LEU A 137 4.60 -25.89 6.03
C LEU A 137 4.13 -27.32 5.72
N LYS A 138 3.95 -27.64 4.44
CA LYS A 138 3.56 -28.98 4.02
C LYS A 138 4.58 -29.97 4.56
N SER A 139 4.15 -30.92 5.38
CA SER A 139 4.94 -32.08 5.73
C SER A 139 5.11 -32.93 4.47
N GLY A 140 6.22 -32.69 3.74
CA GLY A 140 6.75 -33.70 2.83
C GLY A 140 6.96 -34.99 3.61
N THR A 141 6.83 -36.13 2.94
CA THR A 141 6.78 -37.47 3.56
C THR A 141 8.11 -37.95 4.15
N ASP A 142 9.12 -37.10 4.18
CA ASP A 142 10.47 -37.38 4.68
C ASP A 142 10.62 -36.78 6.08
N ALA A 143 10.23 -37.52 7.11
CA ALA A 143 10.32 -37.12 8.52
C ALA A 143 11.75 -37.22 9.10
N GLU A 144 12.77 -37.18 8.25
CA GLU A 144 14.18 -37.26 8.65
C GLU A 144 14.72 -35.87 9.04
N GLY A 145 15.28 -35.76 10.25
CA GLY A 145 16.02 -34.56 10.68
C GLY A 145 15.23 -33.48 11.42
N ALA A 146 14.11 -33.81 12.07
CA ALA A 146 13.43 -32.89 12.99
C ALA A 146 14.26 -32.64 14.27
N VAL A 147 15.08 -31.59 14.28
CA VAL A 147 15.94 -31.24 15.42
C VAL A 147 15.17 -30.43 16.45
N SER A 148 15.10 -30.94 17.68
CA SER A 148 14.58 -30.20 18.85
C SER A 148 15.57 -29.11 19.28
N ILE A 149 15.04 -27.95 19.68
CA ILE A 149 15.84 -26.80 20.13
C ILE A 149 15.35 -26.39 21.51
N GLU A 150 16.26 -26.30 22.49
CA GLU A 150 15.93 -25.73 23.79
C GLU A 150 15.82 -24.20 23.70
N LEU A 151 14.70 -23.65 24.17
CA LEU A 151 14.52 -22.22 24.38
C LEU A 151 15.16 -21.84 25.72
N THR A 152 15.86 -20.71 25.77
CA THR A 152 16.36 -20.17 27.03
C THR A 152 15.19 -19.73 27.92
N GLN A 153 15.41 -19.64 29.24
CA GLN A 153 14.39 -19.14 30.17
C GLN A 153 13.79 -17.80 29.70
N THR A 154 14.63 -16.85 29.28
CA THR A 154 14.20 -15.53 28.79
C THR A 154 13.32 -15.63 27.54
N GLU A 155 13.67 -16.49 26.57
CA GLU A 155 12.83 -16.71 25.37
C GLU A 155 11.52 -17.41 25.72
N THR A 156 11.54 -18.38 26.66
CA THR A 156 10.35 -19.09 27.13
C THR A 156 9.39 -18.17 27.87
N GLU A 157 9.89 -17.30 28.75
CA GLU A 157 9.10 -16.28 29.46
C GLU A 157 8.56 -15.24 28.49
N SER A 158 9.39 -14.77 27.56
CA SER A 158 8.98 -13.83 26.51
C SER A 158 7.91 -14.43 25.60
N PHE A 159 8.05 -15.68 25.17
CA PHE A 159 7.05 -16.38 24.36
C PHE A 159 5.72 -16.53 25.10
N LYS A 160 5.76 -16.96 26.37
CA LYS A 160 4.56 -17.07 27.22
C LYS A 160 3.86 -15.72 27.41
N SER A 161 4.59 -14.61 27.44
CA SER A 161 4.00 -13.27 27.52
C SER A 161 3.21 -12.83 26.27
N LEU A 162 3.32 -13.55 25.14
CA LEU A 162 2.59 -13.27 23.91
C LEU A 162 1.16 -13.86 23.89
N ASP A 163 0.81 -14.75 24.82
CA ASP A 163 -0.52 -15.42 24.90
C ASP A 163 -0.91 -16.15 23.59
N VAL A 164 0.06 -16.84 22.95
CA VAL A 164 -0.15 -17.63 21.72
C VAL A 164 0.21 -19.10 21.91
N PRO A 165 -0.57 -20.05 21.34
CA PRO A 165 -0.30 -21.49 21.50
C PRO A 165 0.91 -21.96 20.67
N SER A 166 1.18 -21.31 19.53
CA SER A 166 2.30 -21.61 18.65
C SER A 166 2.68 -20.40 17.79
N ALA A 167 3.97 -20.25 17.48
CA ALA A 167 4.45 -19.26 16.51
C ALA A 167 5.78 -19.67 15.87
N LEU A 168 6.02 -19.14 14.67
CA LEU A 168 7.35 -19.16 14.07
C LEU A 168 8.21 -18.14 14.82
N CYS A 169 9.35 -18.57 15.33
CA CYS A 169 10.35 -17.70 15.97
C CYS A 169 11.61 -17.65 15.12
N CYS A 170 12.34 -16.54 15.15
CA CYS A 170 13.72 -16.48 14.68
C CYS A 170 14.63 -16.08 15.84
N ILE A 171 15.62 -16.93 16.10
CA ILE A 171 16.47 -16.90 17.27
C ILE A 171 17.94 -16.99 16.85
N ARG A 172 18.86 -16.63 17.73
CA ARG A 172 20.29 -16.87 17.54
C ARG A 172 20.75 -18.00 18.44
N ARG A 173 21.69 -18.83 17.97
CA ARG A 173 22.31 -19.92 18.75
C ARG A 173 23.77 -20.06 18.41
N GLU A 174 24.55 -20.53 19.38
CA GLU A 174 25.94 -20.94 19.22
C GLU A 174 26.03 -22.45 19.51
N CYS A 175 26.05 -23.28 18.47
CA CYS A 175 25.96 -24.74 18.61
C CYS A 175 26.51 -25.47 17.38
N GLN A 176 27.41 -26.43 17.59
CA GLN A 176 27.90 -27.29 16.51
C GLN A 176 26.83 -28.31 16.09
N GLY A 177 26.66 -28.50 14.79
CA GLY A 177 25.66 -29.42 14.21
C GLY A 177 24.36 -28.77 13.74
N LEU A 178 24.09 -27.51 14.11
CA LEU A 178 22.93 -26.76 13.60
C LEU A 178 23.15 -26.10 12.22
N GLN A 179 24.32 -26.28 11.60
CA GLN A 179 24.70 -25.61 10.35
C GLN A 179 23.65 -25.73 9.21
N PRO A 180 22.95 -26.87 8.99
CA PRO A 180 21.87 -26.99 7.98
C PRO A 180 20.60 -26.16 8.26
N PHE A 181 20.50 -25.56 9.45
CA PHE A 181 19.41 -24.70 9.91
C PHE A 181 19.82 -23.23 10.01
N PHE A 182 21.13 -22.94 9.96
CA PHE A 182 21.65 -21.59 10.09
C PHE A 182 21.51 -20.75 8.82
N VAL A 183 21.08 -19.50 9.03
CA VAL A 183 20.98 -18.45 8.02
C VAL A 183 21.71 -17.19 8.48
N SER A 184 22.13 -16.39 7.52
CA SER A 184 22.55 -15.00 7.73
C SER A 184 21.51 -14.04 7.13
N PHE A 185 21.52 -12.80 7.63
CA PHE A 185 20.73 -11.70 7.10
C PHE A 185 21.65 -10.68 6.44
N GLN A 186 21.28 -10.20 5.24
CA GLN A 186 21.89 -9.04 4.60
C GLN A 186 20.83 -7.94 4.48
N SER A 187 21.19 -6.68 4.76
CA SER A 187 20.29 -5.55 4.53
C SER A 187 19.98 -5.43 3.03
N LEU A 188 18.71 -5.57 2.66
CA LEU A 188 18.24 -5.54 1.27
C LEU A 188 17.63 -4.18 0.91
N ASN A 189 16.80 -3.61 1.78
CA ASN A 189 16.19 -2.29 1.55
C ASN A 189 15.78 -1.62 2.87
N GLU A 190 15.75 -0.29 2.90
CA GLU A 190 15.37 0.52 4.06
C GLU A 190 14.30 1.56 3.68
N GLY A 191 13.02 1.20 3.90
CA GLY A 191 11.89 2.12 3.72
C GLY A 191 11.78 3.11 4.88
N ALA A 192 10.83 4.06 4.82
CA ALA A 192 10.68 5.09 5.87
C ALA A 192 10.41 4.48 7.27
N ALA A 193 9.56 3.45 7.35
CA ALA A 193 9.10 2.82 8.59
C ALA A 193 9.67 1.42 8.87
N ASN A 194 10.25 0.75 7.86
CA ASN A 194 10.66 -0.65 7.92
C ASN A 194 12.10 -0.84 7.42
N ALA A 195 12.79 -1.84 7.96
CA ALA A 195 13.96 -2.45 7.33
C ALA A 195 13.54 -3.78 6.68
N VAL A 196 14.20 -4.17 5.58
CA VAL A 196 13.99 -5.45 4.90
C VAL A 196 15.34 -6.14 4.69
N PHE A 197 15.41 -7.40 5.08
CA PHE A 197 16.61 -8.23 5.02
C PHE A 197 16.41 -9.41 4.07
N SER A 198 17.38 -9.69 3.21
CA SER A 198 17.44 -10.97 2.48
C SER A 198 17.98 -12.06 3.40
N ILE A 199 17.48 -13.28 3.22
CA ILE A 199 17.87 -14.46 3.99
C ILE A 199 18.81 -15.30 3.13
N GLN A 200 19.98 -15.64 3.67
CA GLN A 200 21.03 -16.36 2.95
C GLN A 200 21.47 -17.61 3.72
N PRO A 201 21.98 -18.66 3.04
CA PRO A 201 22.65 -19.76 3.72
C PRO A 201 23.86 -19.23 4.49
N GLN A 202 24.10 -19.72 5.70
CA GLN A 202 25.32 -19.37 6.43
C GLN A 202 26.56 -19.94 5.70
N GLN A 203 27.38 -19.05 5.13
CA GLN A 203 28.48 -19.42 4.24
C GLN A 203 29.71 -19.99 4.97
N SER A 204 29.89 -19.68 6.26
CA SER A 204 31.00 -20.22 7.06
C SER A 204 30.56 -21.44 7.85
N MET A 205 31.14 -22.60 7.53
CA MET A 205 31.04 -23.82 8.33
C MET A 205 31.74 -23.69 9.70
N GLU A 206 32.72 -22.79 9.82
CA GLU A 206 33.53 -22.56 11.02
C GLU A 206 32.79 -21.71 12.06
N SER A 207 31.86 -20.85 11.63
CA SER A 207 31.03 -20.09 12.56
C SER A 207 29.98 -21.00 13.20
N ALA A 208 30.21 -21.34 14.47
CA ALA A 208 29.25 -22.05 15.31
C ALA A 208 28.06 -21.17 15.73
N SER A 209 28.11 -19.84 15.51
CA SER A 209 26.99 -18.93 15.79
C SER A 209 26.17 -18.65 14.53
N GLY A 210 24.85 -18.71 14.59
CA GLY A 210 23.98 -18.38 13.46
C GLY A 210 22.57 -18.02 13.90
N PHE A 211 21.80 -17.39 13.00
CA PHE A 211 20.35 -17.29 13.17
C PHE A 211 19.69 -18.59 12.68
N LEU A 212 18.61 -19.03 13.32
CA LEU A 212 17.74 -20.07 12.79
C LEU A 212 16.27 -19.73 13.01
N PHE A 213 15.42 -20.34 12.20
CA PHE A 213 13.97 -20.30 12.40
C PHE A 213 13.54 -21.55 13.17
N VAL A 214 12.62 -21.37 14.11
CA VAL A 214 12.14 -22.43 15.01
C VAL A 214 10.62 -22.38 15.07
N ALA A 215 9.98 -23.51 14.81
CA ALA A 215 8.56 -23.67 15.06
C ALA A 215 8.34 -23.98 16.54
N VAL A 216 7.81 -23.00 17.29
CA VAL A 216 7.47 -23.14 18.70
C VAL A 216 5.98 -23.46 18.82
N LYS A 217 5.63 -24.44 19.66
CA LYS A 217 4.25 -24.91 19.92
C LYS A 217 4.02 -25.10 21.42
N ASP A 218 2.82 -25.55 21.76
CA ASP A 218 2.43 -26.01 23.09
C ASP A 218 2.71 -24.97 24.19
N SER A 219 2.47 -23.69 23.86
CA SER A 219 2.75 -22.52 24.71
C SER A 219 4.23 -22.39 25.13
N GLY A 220 5.15 -22.79 24.25
CA GLY A 220 6.60 -22.73 24.48
C GLY A 220 7.22 -24.02 25.04
N GLN A 221 6.47 -25.11 25.13
CA GLN A 221 7.00 -26.41 25.62
C GLN A 221 7.75 -27.22 24.55
N THR A 222 7.39 -27.06 23.26
CA THR A 222 8.07 -27.76 22.17
C THR A 222 8.56 -26.76 21.13
N ALA A 223 9.78 -26.97 20.62
CA ALA A 223 10.46 -26.07 19.71
C ALA A 223 11.33 -26.88 18.74
N THR A 224 11.07 -26.75 17.44
CA THR A 224 11.72 -27.57 16.38
C THR A 224 12.35 -26.67 15.33
N ALA A 225 13.62 -26.92 14.98
CA ALA A 225 14.34 -26.15 13.97
C ALA A 225 13.74 -26.32 12.57
N ILE A 226 13.63 -25.22 11.83
CA ILE A 226 13.19 -25.19 10.43
C ILE A 226 14.43 -25.20 9.53
N PRO A 227 14.63 -26.21 8.65
CA PRO A 227 15.78 -26.27 7.75
C PRO A 227 15.92 -25.01 6.91
N ALA A 228 17.14 -24.47 6.79
CA ALA A 228 17.40 -23.16 6.17
C ALA A 228 16.77 -23.05 4.77
N LYS A 229 16.83 -24.14 3.99
CA LYS A 229 16.25 -24.28 2.64
C LYS A 229 14.75 -23.92 2.52
N LEU A 230 13.99 -23.92 3.63
CA LEU A 230 12.56 -23.58 3.65
C LEU A 230 12.28 -22.07 3.85
N VAL A 231 13.31 -21.26 4.07
CA VAL A 231 13.19 -19.80 4.28
C VAL A 231 14.06 -18.95 3.33
N LEU A 232 14.93 -19.55 2.51
CA LEU A 232 15.78 -18.83 1.54
C LEU A 232 14.98 -18.10 0.44
N ASP A 233 13.75 -18.55 0.17
CA ASP A 233 12.82 -17.88 -0.75
C ASP A 233 12.03 -16.73 -0.09
N LYS A 234 12.44 -16.30 1.12
CA LYS A 234 11.80 -15.22 1.89
C LYS A 234 12.75 -14.05 2.14
N VAL A 235 12.16 -12.91 2.46
CA VAL A 235 12.81 -11.75 3.06
C VAL A 235 12.17 -11.47 4.43
N LEU A 236 12.97 -10.99 5.38
CA LEU A 236 12.49 -10.57 6.71
C LEU A 236 12.25 -9.06 6.73
N ARG A 237 11.01 -8.64 6.91
CA ARG A 237 10.60 -7.26 7.17
C ARG A 237 10.52 -7.02 8.68
N VAL A 238 11.13 -5.94 9.16
CA VAL A 238 11.13 -5.53 10.58
C VAL A 238 10.75 -4.05 10.70
N SER A 239 9.87 -3.71 11.65
CA SER A 239 9.55 -2.32 11.96
C SER A 239 10.75 -1.60 12.60
N LYS A 240 10.97 -0.34 12.23
CA LYS A 240 12.01 0.50 12.85
C LYS A 240 11.65 1.03 14.25
N GLY A 241 10.43 0.77 14.74
CA GLY A 241 9.98 1.28 16.05
C GLY A 241 9.83 2.81 16.07
N LEU A 242 9.21 3.39 15.03
CA LEU A 242 8.92 4.82 14.96
C LEU A 242 7.51 5.11 15.53
N PRO A 243 7.27 6.23 16.25
CA PRO A 243 5.98 6.50 16.90
C PRO A 243 4.74 6.60 15.99
N LYS A 244 4.91 6.62 14.66
CA LYS A 244 3.82 6.64 13.65
C LYS A 244 3.87 5.46 12.67
N SER A 245 4.73 4.46 12.89
CA SER A 245 4.68 3.19 12.15
C SER A 245 3.76 2.21 12.88
N LEU A 246 2.90 1.52 12.14
CA LEU A 246 2.18 0.36 12.68
C LEU A 246 3.19 -0.70 13.17
N LYS A 247 2.78 -1.47 14.17
CA LYS A 247 3.52 -2.66 14.58
C LYS A 247 3.25 -3.82 13.61
N SER A 248 4.18 -4.77 13.54
CA SER A 248 4.12 -5.89 12.58
C SER A 248 2.88 -6.77 12.77
N GLU A 249 2.47 -7.02 14.01
CA GLU A 249 1.24 -7.76 14.33
C GLU A 249 0.00 -7.07 13.72
N VAL A 250 -0.18 -5.77 13.94
CA VAL A 250 -1.30 -4.99 13.38
C VAL A 250 -1.30 -4.96 11.85
N ILE A 251 -0.12 -5.06 11.22
CA ILE A 251 0.02 -5.15 9.75
C ILE A 251 -0.39 -6.54 9.25
N VAL A 252 0.00 -7.61 9.95
CA VAL A 252 -0.41 -9.00 9.63
C VAL A 252 -1.91 -9.17 9.82
N ASP A 253 -2.45 -8.70 10.95
CA ASP A 253 -3.88 -8.81 11.29
C ASP A 253 -4.74 -8.08 10.25
N GLY A 254 -4.46 -6.81 9.97
CA GLY A 254 -5.19 -6.03 8.96
C GLY A 254 -5.01 -6.56 7.53
N PHE A 255 -3.83 -7.09 7.19
CA PHE A 255 -3.67 -7.77 5.89
C PHE A 255 -4.57 -9.01 5.78
N MET A 256 -4.67 -9.82 6.84
CA MET A 256 -5.44 -11.07 6.84
C MET A 256 -6.95 -10.86 6.96
N ALA A 257 -7.39 -9.88 7.76
CA ALA A 257 -8.80 -9.58 8.03
C ALA A 257 -9.42 -8.60 7.02
N ASP A 258 -8.65 -7.63 6.53
CA ASP A 258 -9.20 -6.47 5.81
C ASP A 258 -8.83 -6.52 4.31
N VAL A 259 -7.60 -6.93 3.98
CA VAL A 259 -7.08 -6.84 2.61
C VAL A 259 -7.23 -8.16 1.85
N ARG A 260 -6.77 -9.29 2.39
CA ARG A 260 -6.79 -10.59 1.71
C ARG A 260 -8.20 -11.04 1.26
N PRO A 261 -9.29 -10.85 2.03
CA PRO A 261 -10.65 -11.23 1.60
C PRO A 261 -11.14 -10.51 0.34
N LEU A 262 -10.53 -9.38 -0.03
CA LEU A 262 -10.84 -8.67 -1.26
C LEU A 262 -10.34 -9.41 -2.53
N PHE A 263 -9.37 -10.32 -2.39
CA PHE A 263 -8.75 -11.07 -3.50
C PHE A 263 -9.09 -12.57 -3.49
N VAL A 264 -9.73 -13.06 -2.43
CA VAL A 264 -10.03 -14.49 -2.25
C VAL A 264 -11.50 -14.66 -1.95
N SER A 265 -12.24 -15.22 -2.91
CA SER A 265 -13.62 -15.62 -2.71
C SER A 265 -13.67 -16.85 -1.80
N PRO A 266 -14.50 -16.87 -0.74
CA PRO A 266 -14.70 -18.08 0.06
C PRO A 266 -15.21 -19.24 -0.80
N LYS A 267 -14.68 -20.45 -0.61
CA LYS A 267 -15.25 -21.68 -1.18
C LYS A 267 -16.49 -22.10 -0.39
N THR A 268 -17.52 -21.26 -0.36
CA THR A 268 -18.79 -21.56 0.31
C THR A 268 -19.61 -22.57 -0.49
N SER A 269 -19.91 -23.69 0.16
CA SER A 269 -20.69 -24.80 -0.37
C SER A 269 -22.05 -24.36 -0.92
N THR A 270 -22.47 -25.03 -2.00
CA THR A 270 -23.87 -25.31 -2.38
C THR A 270 -24.96 -24.64 -1.52
N ASN A 271 -25.31 -23.38 -1.81
CA ASN A 271 -26.62 -23.02 -2.37
C ASN A 271 -26.85 -21.50 -2.50
N THR A 272 -27.63 -21.15 -3.52
CA THR A 272 -28.41 -19.90 -3.71
C THR A 272 -27.71 -18.53 -3.72
N SER A 273 -27.74 -17.94 -4.92
CA SER A 273 -27.81 -16.51 -5.26
C SER A 273 -26.51 -15.74 -5.54
N GLN A 274 -26.37 -15.37 -6.81
CA GLN A 274 -25.63 -14.21 -7.35
C GLN A 274 -24.13 -14.15 -7.04
N THR A 275 -23.41 -14.97 -7.81
CA THR A 275 -21.95 -14.92 -7.97
C THR A 275 -21.47 -13.59 -8.57
N LEU A 276 -20.68 -12.83 -7.80
CA LEU A 276 -19.37 -12.44 -8.35
C LEU A 276 -18.63 -13.74 -8.71
N GLU A 277 -17.88 -13.74 -9.80
CA GLU A 277 -17.08 -14.89 -10.25
C GLU A 277 -16.15 -15.41 -9.14
N GLU A 278 -15.64 -16.65 -9.27
CA GLU A 278 -14.68 -17.24 -8.31
C GLU A 278 -13.30 -16.55 -8.39
N ILE A 279 -13.23 -15.30 -7.93
CA ILE A 279 -12.01 -14.51 -7.83
C ILE A 279 -11.08 -15.20 -6.83
N ASN A 280 -10.00 -15.77 -7.34
CA ASN A 280 -8.92 -16.36 -6.58
C ASN A 280 -7.58 -15.75 -7.02
N LEU A 281 -7.30 -14.55 -6.53
CA LEU A 281 -6.08 -13.79 -6.81
C LEU A 281 -5.10 -13.84 -5.63
N ASP A 282 -5.25 -14.82 -4.71
CA ASP A 282 -4.32 -15.06 -3.57
C ASP A 282 -2.88 -15.29 -4.05
N GLN A 283 -2.72 -15.87 -5.25
CA GLN A 283 -1.43 -16.04 -5.91
C GLN A 283 -0.69 -14.70 -6.15
N HIS A 284 -1.41 -13.58 -6.23
CA HIS A 284 -0.83 -12.25 -6.39
C HIS A 284 -0.61 -11.50 -5.07
N LEU A 285 -0.89 -12.09 -3.91
CA LEU A 285 -0.61 -11.46 -2.62
C LEU A 285 0.71 -11.94 -2.01
N MET A 286 1.49 -11.02 -1.43
CA MET A 286 2.54 -11.43 -0.50
C MET A 286 1.89 -12.02 0.75
N ALA A 287 2.10 -13.31 1.00
CA ALA A 287 1.69 -13.94 2.25
C ALA A 287 2.48 -13.32 3.40
N HIS A 288 1.79 -12.60 4.29
CA HIS A 288 2.37 -11.99 5.48
C HIS A 288 2.49 -13.05 6.57
N LEU A 289 3.68 -13.67 6.70
CA LEU A 289 3.92 -14.71 7.69
C LEU A 289 4.55 -14.08 8.94
N PRO A 290 3.85 -14.01 10.09
CA PRO A 290 4.40 -13.43 11.31
C PRO A 290 5.58 -14.26 11.82
N VAL A 291 6.60 -13.58 12.36
CA VAL A 291 7.71 -14.23 13.07
C VAL A 291 8.03 -13.48 14.35
N VAL A 292 8.19 -14.20 15.45
CA VAL A 292 8.63 -13.65 16.74
C VAL A 292 10.15 -13.45 16.71
N LEU A 293 10.60 -12.27 17.09
CA LEU A 293 12.00 -11.88 17.19
C LEU A 293 12.28 -11.45 18.65
N PHE A 294 13.18 -12.16 19.33
CA PHE A 294 13.62 -11.83 20.69
C PHE A 294 14.72 -10.77 20.70
N ASP A 295 15.00 -10.17 21.87
CA ASP A 295 15.96 -9.08 22.07
C ASP A 295 17.35 -9.32 21.44
N GLU A 296 17.92 -10.53 21.52
CA GLU A 296 19.23 -10.82 20.91
C GLU A 296 19.15 -10.73 19.37
N GLY A 297 18.11 -11.33 18.78
CA GLY A 297 17.89 -11.31 17.34
C GLY A 297 17.63 -9.89 16.82
N ILE A 298 16.84 -9.10 17.53
CA ILE A 298 16.62 -7.67 17.22
C ILE A 298 17.90 -6.85 17.38
N SER A 299 18.71 -7.12 18.41
CA SER A 299 19.98 -6.44 18.63
C SER A 299 20.99 -6.74 17.53
N ALA A 300 21.03 -7.98 17.05
CA ALA A 300 21.87 -8.39 15.92
C ALA A 300 21.37 -7.84 14.57
N LEU A 301 20.05 -7.75 14.34
CA LEU A 301 19.50 -7.07 13.14
C LEU A 301 19.75 -5.55 13.17
N LYS A 302 19.82 -4.94 14.36
CA LYS A 302 20.13 -3.52 14.55
C LYS A 302 21.58 -3.16 14.25
N THR A 303 22.55 -4.09 14.37
CA THR A 303 23.93 -3.79 13.92
C THR A 303 24.02 -3.68 12.39
N LEU A 304 23.19 -4.44 11.67
CA LEU A 304 23.05 -4.38 10.21
C LEU A 304 22.28 -3.13 9.74
N VAL A 305 21.22 -2.73 10.46
CA VAL A 305 20.44 -1.51 10.18
C VAL A 305 20.27 -0.68 11.47
N PRO A 306 21.18 0.27 11.75
CA PRO A 306 21.18 1.07 12.99
C PRO A 306 19.93 1.94 13.20
N ALA A 307 19.10 2.13 12.17
CA ALA A 307 17.82 2.83 12.26
C ALA A 307 16.74 2.06 13.06
N ILE A 308 16.94 0.76 13.32
CA ILE A 308 16.02 -0.06 14.11
C ILE A 308 16.05 0.35 15.60
N ARG A 309 14.87 0.66 16.14
CA ARG A 309 14.63 0.91 17.56
C ARG A 309 13.86 -0.28 18.14
N PRO A 310 14.45 -1.06 19.05
CA PRO A 310 13.73 -2.12 19.76
C PRO A 310 12.54 -1.52 20.51
N LEU A 311 11.40 -2.21 20.52
CA LEU A 311 10.13 -1.69 21.06
C LEU A 311 10.04 -1.69 22.60
N GLY A 312 11.08 -2.14 23.31
CA GLY A 312 11.11 -2.20 24.77
C GLY A 312 10.41 -3.43 25.37
N SER A 313 9.93 -4.35 24.53
CA SER A 313 9.44 -5.67 24.91
C SER A 313 10.44 -6.75 24.48
N ALA A 314 10.68 -7.74 25.34
CA ALA A 314 11.70 -8.78 25.13
C ALA A 314 11.46 -9.70 23.92
N ALA A 315 10.25 -9.63 23.35
CA ALA A 315 9.92 -10.10 22.02
C ALA A 315 9.16 -9.01 21.24
N GLN A 316 9.33 -8.99 19.92
CA GLN A 316 8.52 -8.20 18.99
C GLN A 316 8.33 -8.95 17.66
N PHE A 317 7.29 -8.64 16.91
CA PHE A 317 7.02 -9.30 15.64
C PHE A 317 7.82 -8.69 14.47
N GLY A 318 8.32 -9.56 13.60
CA GLY A 318 8.67 -9.28 12.21
C GLY A 318 7.69 -9.98 11.25
N ILE A 319 7.90 -9.81 9.95
CA ILE A 319 7.08 -10.44 8.91
C ILE A 319 8.01 -11.07 7.87
N LEU A 320 7.89 -12.38 7.64
CA LEU A 320 8.45 -13.03 6.47
C LEU A 320 7.53 -12.78 5.26
N LEU A 321 8.12 -12.33 4.17
CA LEU A 321 7.46 -12.08 2.88
C LEU A 321 8.18 -12.87 1.77
N PRO A 322 7.52 -13.21 0.64
CA PRO A 322 8.21 -13.82 -0.51
C PRO A 322 9.36 -12.95 -1.03
N ASN A 323 10.50 -13.56 -1.35
CA ASN A 323 11.65 -12.87 -1.93
C ASN A 323 11.41 -12.63 -3.43
N MET A 324 11.08 -11.37 -3.77
CA MET A 324 10.88 -10.90 -5.14
C MET A 324 12.10 -10.12 -5.64
N SER A 325 13.31 -10.69 -5.47
CA SER A 325 14.55 -10.09 -5.96
C SER A 325 14.94 -10.67 -7.33
N THR A 326 15.59 -9.85 -8.16
CA THR A 326 16.27 -10.31 -9.38
C THR A 326 17.31 -11.38 -9.06
N ASP A 327 17.22 -12.54 -9.71
CA ASP A 327 18.18 -13.66 -9.61
C ASP A 327 18.97 -13.77 -10.93
N PRO A 328 20.24 -13.31 -10.99
CA PRO A 328 21.00 -13.17 -12.23
C PRO A 328 21.03 -14.43 -13.10
N GLY A 329 20.62 -14.28 -14.37
CA GLY A 329 20.54 -15.38 -15.34
C GLY A 329 19.32 -16.31 -15.17
N ARG A 330 18.55 -16.19 -14.07
CA ARG A 330 17.31 -16.94 -13.84
C ARG A 330 16.06 -16.10 -14.03
N ASN A 331 16.00 -14.89 -13.47
CA ASN A 331 14.86 -13.98 -13.58
C ASN A 331 15.31 -12.51 -13.62
N ILE A 332 14.40 -11.63 -14.04
CA ILE A 332 14.49 -10.19 -13.85
C ILE A 332 13.24 -9.76 -13.07
N THR A 333 13.41 -8.99 -12.00
CA THR A 333 12.27 -8.45 -11.25
C THR A 333 12.25 -6.92 -11.31
N PHE A 334 11.08 -6.35 -11.55
CA PHE A 334 10.85 -4.90 -11.45
C PHE A 334 9.64 -4.60 -10.55
N GLU A 335 9.63 -3.39 -9.99
CA GLU A 335 8.52 -2.85 -9.20
C GLU A 335 7.73 -1.85 -10.04
N ILE A 336 6.39 -1.94 -10.01
CA ILE A 336 5.49 -0.85 -10.38
C ILE A 336 4.56 -0.56 -9.20
N LYS A 337 4.33 0.72 -8.88
CA LYS A 337 3.24 1.13 -7.98
C LYS A 337 2.02 1.49 -8.85
N PRO A 338 0.93 0.69 -8.89
CA PRO A 338 -0.16 0.89 -9.86
C PRO A 338 -0.91 2.23 -9.71
N LYS A 339 -0.91 2.78 -8.49
CA LYS A 339 -1.60 4.03 -8.12
C LYS A 339 -3.09 4.00 -8.45
N TRP A 340 -3.66 5.10 -8.96
CA TRP A 340 -5.10 5.28 -9.15
C TRP A 340 -5.51 4.71 -10.50
N LEU A 341 -6.06 3.49 -10.49
CA LEU A 341 -6.48 2.72 -11.66
C LEU A 341 -7.91 3.08 -12.11
N ALA A 342 -8.70 3.66 -11.20
CA ALA A 342 -9.89 4.45 -11.51
C ALA A 342 -9.54 5.96 -11.50
N GLN A 343 -10.28 6.77 -12.26
CA GLN A 343 -10.18 8.23 -12.15
C GLN A 343 -10.71 8.69 -10.78
N SER A 344 -10.22 9.82 -10.29
CA SER A 344 -10.77 10.41 -9.05
C SER A 344 -12.22 10.87 -9.26
N PRO A 345 -13.16 10.54 -8.37
CA PRO A 345 -14.51 11.10 -8.40
C PRO A 345 -14.57 12.63 -8.25
N ALA A 346 -13.48 13.25 -7.76
CA ALA A 346 -13.33 14.70 -7.66
C ALA A 346 -12.70 15.35 -8.92
N ALA A 347 -12.38 14.57 -9.96
CA ALA A 347 -11.87 15.11 -11.21
C ALA A 347 -12.99 15.80 -12.02
N PRO A 348 -12.72 16.96 -12.64
CA PRO A 348 -13.65 17.58 -13.60
C PRO A 348 -14.04 16.66 -14.76
N LEU A 349 -15.23 16.87 -15.34
CA LEU A 349 -15.73 16.07 -16.48
C LEU A 349 -14.89 16.24 -17.76
N ASP A 350 -14.18 17.37 -17.88
CA ASP A 350 -13.26 17.72 -18.96
C ASP A 350 -11.78 17.38 -18.64
N ALA A 351 -11.53 16.56 -17.61
CA ALA A 351 -10.19 16.22 -17.14
C ALA A 351 -9.35 15.44 -18.18
N ILE A 352 -8.46 16.16 -18.86
CA ILE A 352 -7.44 15.60 -19.78
C ILE A 352 -6.33 14.78 -19.09
N ARG A 353 -6.31 14.72 -17.75
CA ARG A 353 -5.37 13.91 -16.96
C ARG A 353 -6.09 13.03 -15.95
N CYS A 354 -5.58 11.82 -15.77
CA CYS A 354 -5.92 11.05 -14.58
C CYS A 354 -5.29 11.68 -13.32
N ARG A 355 -5.86 11.40 -12.15
CA ARG A 355 -5.36 11.87 -10.84
C ARG A 355 -3.85 11.69 -10.65
N THR A 356 -3.29 10.56 -11.11
CA THR A 356 -1.85 10.30 -11.01
C THR A 356 -1.03 11.19 -11.96
N CYS A 357 -1.47 11.37 -13.21
CA CYS A 357 -0.85 12.29 -14.19
C CYS A 357 -0.91 13.75 -13.70
N ALA A 358 -2.05 14.18 -13.17
CA ALA A 358 -2.23 15.50 -12.58
C ALA A 358 -1.24 15.73 -11.41
N LEU A 359 -1.08 14.74 -10.53
CA LEU A 359 -0.13 14.80 -9.42
C LEU A 359 1.34 14.83 -9.87
N GLN A 360 1.73 14.11 -10.93
CA GLN A 360 3.09 14.22 -11.47
C GLN A 360 3.34 15.61 -12.10
N PHE A 361 2.38 16.13 -12.87
CA PHE A 361 2.49 17.46 -13.47
C PHE A 361 2.55 18.56 -12.40
N SER A 362 1.78 18.44 -11.30
CA SER A 362 1.80 19.37 -10.16
C SER A 362 3.16 19.52 -9.46
N ARG A 363 4.08 18.58 -9.68
CA ARG A 363 5.44 18.57 -9.10
C ARG A 363 6.48 19.23 -9.99
N GLY A 364 6.16 19.53 -11.26
CA GLY A 364 7.07 20.19 -12.21
C GLY A 364 8.32 19.38 -12.58
N LYS A 365 8.36 18.07 -12.33
CA LYS A 365 9.56 17.22 -12.52
C LYS A 365 9.65 16.51 -13.90
N GLY A 366 8.80 16.89 -14.85
CA GLY A 366 8.62 16.14 -16.10
C GLY A 366 7.92 14.79 -15.90
N ILE A 367 7.92 13.98 -16.96
CA ILE A 367 7.43 12.60 -16.95
C ILE A 367 8.67 11.69 -17.06
N PRO A 368 8.93 10.76 -16.13
CA PRO A 368 10.02 9.78 -16.25
C PRO A 368 9.84 8.84 -17.44
N ASP A 369 10.95 8.40 -18.06
CA ASP A 369 10.95 7.46 -19.20
C ASP A 369 10.44 6.05 -18.84
N ASP A 370 10.27 5.77 -17.54
CA ASP A 370 9.66 4.56 -16.98
C ASP A 370 8.25 4.79 -16.42
N TYR A 371 7.60 5.92 -16.73
CA TYR A 371 6.23 6.19 -16.31
C TYR A 371 5.21 5.65 -17.32
N ILE A 372 4.25 4.87 -16.81
CA ILE A 372 3.03 4.49 -17.52
C ILE A 372 1.82 5.13 -16.84
N CYS A 373 0.85 5.64 -17.62
CA CYS A 373 -0.39 6.15 -17.06
C CYS A 373 -1.23 4.99 -16.46
N PRO A 374 -1.61 5.05 -15.17
CA PRO A 374 -2.41 4.00 -14.54
C PRO A 374 -3.68 3.62 -15.30
N LEU A 375 -4.46 4.61 -15.77
CA LEU A 375 -5.69 4.32 -16.53
C LEU A 375 -5.41 3.65 -17.88
N ARG A 376 -4.24 3.91 -18.50
CA ARG A 376 -3.82 3.25 -19.75
C ARG A 376 -3.48 1.78 -19.50
N LEU A 377 -2.79 1.49 -18.38
CA LEU A 377 -2.44 0.14 -17.96
C LEU A 377 -3.67 -0.67 -17.46
N SER A 378 -4.74 0.01 -17.01
CA SER A 378 -6.00 -0.59 -16.59
C SER A 378 -7.20 -0.12 -17.42
N ASN A 379 -7.02 0.05 -18.74
CA ASN A 379 -8.15 0.27 -19.65
C ASN A 379 -8.99 -1.02 -19.74
N GLU A 380 -10.30 -0.91 -19.57
CA GLU A 380 -11.23 -2.07 -19.62
C GLU A 380 -11.52 -2.51 -21.04
N GLU A 381 -11.46 -1.57 -22.00
CA GLU A 381 -11.50 -1.88 -23.43
C GLU A 381 -10.27 -2.71 -23.83
N SER A 382 -10.37 -3.41 -24.97
CA SER A 382 -9.22 -4.05 -25.61
C SER A 382 -8.14 -3.00 -25.91
N PRO A 383 -6.87 -3.21 -25.52
CA PRO A 383 -5.83 -2.20 -25.68
C PRO A 383 -5.58 -1.91 -27.16
N THR A 384 -5.58 -0.64 -27.52
CA THR A 384 -5.28 -0.19 -28.90
C THR A 384 -3.78 -0.33 -29.20
N ASP A 385 -3.38 -0.30 -30.48
CA ASP A 385 -1.96 -0.27 -30.87
C ASP A 385 -1.18 0.85 -30.16
N GLY A 386 -1.83 1.99 -29.91
CA GLY A 386 -1.27 3.10 -29.14
C GLY A 386 -1.06 2.77 -27.66
N ASP A 387 -1.94 1.97 -27.05
CA ASP A 387 -1.77 1.48 -25.67
C ASP A 387 -0.67 0.44 -25.59
N VAL A 388 -0.67 -0.53 -26.52
CA VAL A 388 0.38 -1.55 -26.66
C VAL A 388 1.76 -0.89 -26.86
N ALA A 389 1.87 0.16 -27.68
CA ALA A 389 3.12 0.89 -27.89
C ALA A 389 3.63 1.61 -26.61
N HIS A 390 2.72 2.17 -25.80
CA HIS A 390 3.08 2.78 -24.52
C HIS A 390 3.50 1.73 -23.49
N ILE A 391 2.75 0.62 -23.36
CA ILE A 391 3.08 -0.48 -22.44
C ILE A 391 4.41 -1.13 -22.86
N ARG A 392 4.67 -1.31 -24.16
CA ARG A 392 5.94 -1.79 -24.70
C ARG A 392 7.10 -0.86 -24.31
N ARG A 393 7.01 0.43 -24.61
CA ARG A 393 8.05 1.42 -24.28
C ARG A 393 8.36 1.42 -22.77
N TRP A 394 7.31 1.41 -21.95
CA TRP A 394 7.43 1.31 -20.50
C TRP A 394 8.10 0.01 -20.04
N ALA A 395 7.71 -1.13 -20.59
CA ALA A 395 8.29 -2.44 -20.25
C ALA A 395 9.78 -2.53 -20.66
N THR A 396 10.17 -1.96 -21.80
CA THR A 396 11.58 -1.79 -22.18
C THR A 396 12.33 -0.97 -21.13
N SER A 397 11.84 0.21 -20.76
CA SER A 397 12.43 1.04 -19.70
C SER A 397 12.47 0.37 -18.33
N ALA A 398 11.47 -0.48 -17.99
CA ALA A 398 11.43 -1.22 -16.74
C ALA A 398 12.51 -2.31 -16.70
N LEU A 399 12.57 -3.17 -17.73
CA LEU A 399 13.52 -4.28 -17.80
C LEU A 399 14.97 -3.80 -17.99
N SER A 400 15.22 -2.81 -18.86
CA SER A 400 16.58 -2.30 -19.15
C SER A 400 17.31 -1.75 -17.93
N ARG A 401 16.60 -1.25 -16.91
CA ARG A 401 17.21 -0.75 -15.66
C ARG A 401 17.53 -1.84 -14.64
N GLN A 402 16.98 -3.03 -14.81
CA GLN A 402 17.23 -4.20 -13.94
C GLN A 402 18.30 -5.13 -14.53
N LEU A 403 18.58 -5.01 -15.83
CA LEU A 403 19.77 -5.60 -16.45
C LEU A 403 21.03 -4.87 -15.95
N PRO A 404 22.08 -5.60 -15.54
CA PRO A 404 23.36 -5.00 -15.18
C PRO A 404 23.96 -4.20 -16.34
N SER A 405 24.59 -3.07 -16.03
CA SER A 405 25.36 -2.28 -17.01
C SER A 405 26.67 -2.96 -17.43
N ASP A 406 27.06 -4.06 -16.77
CA ASP A 406 28.28 -4.81 -17.05
C ASP A 406 28.05 -5.84 -18.18
N THR A 407 28.89 -5.76 -19.21
CA THR A 407 28.83 -6.57 -20.43
C THR A 407 29.11 -8.07 -20.22
N ASN A 408 29.39 -8.53 -19.00
CA ASN A 408 29.55 -9.94 -18.66
C ASN A 408 28.30 -10.57 -18.01
N ALA A 409 27.41 -9.78 -17.42
CA ALA A 409 26.18 -10.25 -16.77
C ALA A 409 24.95 -10.10 -17.69
N ARG A 410 25.11 -10.51 -18.96
CA ARG A 410 24.05 -10.40 -19.99
C ARG A 410 22.92 -11.40 -19.75
N LEU A 411 21.82 -11.19 -20.47
CA LEU A 411 20.88 -12.27 -20.81
C LEU A 411 21.65 -13.47 -21.43
N PRO A 412 21.17 -14.72 -21.27
CA PRO A 412 21.69 -15.86 -21.99
C PRO A 412 21.78 -15.56 -23.50
N GLN A 413 22.84 -16.05 -24.15
CA GLN A 413 23.26 -15.61 -25.49
C GLN A 413 22.20 -15.76 -26.60
N GLU A 414 21.18 -16.58 -26.37
CA GLU A 414 20.07 -16.88 -27.29
C GLU A 414 18.85 -15.94 -27.10
N MET A 415 18.87 -15.04 -26.11
CA MET A 415 17.69 -14.32 -25.63
C MET A 415 17.77 -12.81 -25.80
N SER A 416 16.83 -12.24 -26.57
CA SER A 416 16.69 -10.79 -26.70
C SER A 416 15.87 -10.17 -25.55
N LEU A 417 16.10 -8.87 -25.32
CA LEU A 417 15.24 -8.07 -24.45
C LEU A 417 13.80 -8.03 -24.97
N ASP A 418 13.61 -7.97 -26.29
CA ASP A 418 12.30 -7.84 -26.92
C ASP A 418 11.36 -9.02 -26.60
N VAL A 419 11.87 -10.25 -26.52
CA VAL A 419 11.08 -11.43 -26.09
C VAL A 419 10.59 -11.31 -24.64
N LEU A 420 11.38 -10.70 -23.76
CA LEU A 420 10.97 -10.43 -22.38
C LEU A 420 9.96 -9.27 -22.32
N VAL A 421 10.14 -8.25 -23.15
CA VAL A 421 9.19 -7.14 -23.32
C VAL A 421 7.85 -7.66 -23.88
N ASP A 422 7.84 -8.56 -24.86
CA ASP A 422 6.64 -9.18 -25.43
C ASP A 422 5.85 -9.96 -24.36
N ARG A 423 6.55 -10.73 -23.52
CA ARG A 423 5.94 -11.44 -22.38
C ARG A 423 5.34 -10.45 -21.37
N VAL A 424 6.03 -9.36 -21.01
CA VAL A 424 5.51 -8.32 -20.11
C VAL A 424 4.33 -7.56 -20.71
N VAL A 425 4.37 -7.22 -22.00
CA VAL A 425 3.24 -6.60 -22.72
C VAL A 425 2.03 -7.53 -22.64
N THR A 426 2.17 -8.79 -23.06
CA THR A 426 1.11 -9.82 -23.01
C THR A 426 0.54 -9.97 -21.59
N TYR A 427 1.40 -9.99 -20.58
CA TYR A 427 0.99 -10.09 -19.17
C TYR A 427 0.05 -8.96 -18.72
N PHE A 428 0.24 -7.74 -19.23
CA PHE A 428 -0.60 -6.58 -18.91
C PHE A 428 -1.71 -6.29 -19.93
N THR A 429 -1.66 -6.84 -21.15
CA THR A 429 -2.69 -6.64 -22.19
C THR A 429 -3.72 -7.77 -22.27
N THR A 430 -3.38 -9.00 -21.89
CA THR A 430 -4.29 -10.17 -21.95
C THR A 430 -4.14 -11.18 -20.81
N GLY A 431 -2.98 -11.26 -20.14
CA GLY A 431 -2.72 -12.22 -19.05
C GLY A 431 -3.09 -11.73 -17.64
N ASP A 432 -2.69 -12.50 -16.62
CA ASP A 432 -3.00 -12.28 -15.20
C ASP A 432 -2.75 -10.87 -14.68
N GLY A 433 -1.74 -10.16 -15.22
CA GLY A 433 -1.45 -8.77 -14.86
C GLY A 433 -2.61 -7.83 -15.21
N ARG A 434 -3.30 -8.06 -16.33
CA ARG A 434 -4.55 -7.37 -16.67
C ARG A 434 -5.65 -7.72 -15.67
N THR A 435 -5.88 -9.00 -15.42
CA THR A 435 -6.92 -9.47 -14.49
C THR A 435 -6.76 -8.88 -13.10
N LEU A 436 -5.54 -8.87 -12.57
CA LEU A 436 -5.21 -8.27 -11.28
C LEU A 436 -5.44 -6.76 -11.25
N LEU A 437 -5.05 -6.03 -12.30
CA LEU A 437 -5.22 -4.57 -12.36
C LEU A 437 -6.68 -4.16 -12.57
N LEU A 438 -7.47 -4.90 -13.34
CA LEU A 438 -8.91 -4.66 -13.48
C LEU A 438 -9.66 -4.98 -12.19
N HIS A 439 -9.28 -6.04 -11.46
CA HIS A 439 -9.82 -6.31 -10.13
C HIS A 439 -9.46 -5.21 -9.11
N LEU A 440 -8.19 -4.77 -9.08
CA LEU A 440 -7.77 -3.62 -8.26
C LEU A 440 -8.52 -2.34 -8.63
N LYS A 441 -8.75 -2.08 -9.93
CA LYS A 441 -9.54 -0.94 -10.41
C LYS A 441 -10.97 -0.99 -9.87
N LYS A 442 -11.65 -2.14 -9.98
CA LYS A 442 -12.99 -2.34 -9.43
C LYS A 442 -13.00 -2.07 -7.92
N LEU A 443 -12.11 -2.69 -7.15
CA LEU A 443 -11.99 -2.44 -5.70
C LEU A 443 -11.77 -0.95 -5.38
N GLN A 444 -10.86 -0.27 -6.08
CA GLN A 444 -10.56 1.16 -5.88
C GLN A 444 -11.75 2.09 -6.21
N ALA A 445 -12.68 1.66 -7.07
CA ALA A 445 -13.89 2.40 -7.44
C ALA A 445 -15.08 2.08 -6.52
N THR A 446 -15.29 0.81 -6.14
CA THR A 446 -16.37 0.42 -5.23
C THR A 446 -16.15 0.94 -3.81
N LEU A 447 -14.92 0.81 -3.28
CA LEU A 447 -14.59 1.25 -1.91
C LEU A 447 -14.56 2.78 -1.75
N ASP A 448 -14.25 3.52 -2.83
CA ASP A 448 -14.27 4.99 -2.81
C ASP A 448 -14.84 5.59 -4.11
N SER A 449 -16.15 5.40 -4.25
CA SER A 449 -17.02 5.92 -5.32
C SER A 449 -17.30 7.42 -5.24
N GLU A 450 -17.35 7.98 -4.02
CA GLU A 450 -17.65 9.41 -3.78
C GLU A 450 -16.40 10.30 -3.86
N GLY A 451 -15.21 9.77 -3.49
CA GLY A 451 -13.97 10.54 -3.44
C GLY A 451 -13.83 11.40 -2.18
N ILE A 452 -12.58 11.61 -1.77
CA ILE A 452 -12.23 12.27 -0.49
C ILE A 452 -12.91 13.64 -0.27
N LEU A 453 -13.04 14.48 -1.29
CA LEU A 453 -13.63 15.81 -1.15
C LEU A 453 -15.14 15.75 -0.86
N GLN A 454 -15.87 14.92 -1.60
CA GLN A 454 -17.30 14.70 -1.37
C GLN A 454 -17.54 13.99 -0.03
N ARG A 455 -16.69 13.03 0.36
CA ARG A 455 -16.77 12.39 1.68
C ARG A 455 -16.56 13.39 2.82
N TYR A 456 -15.68 14.38 2.66
CA TYR A 456 -15.46 15.43 3.66
C TYR A 456 -16.58 16.49 3.67
N ALA A 457 -17.18 16.80 2.51
CA ALA A 457 -18.27 17.77 2.38
C ALA A 457 -19.64 17.24 2.86
N ARG A 458 -19.83 15.91 2.88
CA ARG A 458 -21.02 15.25 3.44
C ARG A 458 -20.59 14.05 4.30
N PRO A 459 -20.08 14.29 5.52
CA PRO A 459 -19.67 13.21 6.41
C PRO A 459 -20.86 12.31 6.77
N ARG A 460 -20.57 11.02 6.96
CA ARG A 460 -21.50 10.04 7.52
C ARG A 460 -20.85 9.36 8.72
N ASP A 461 -21.65 9.10 9.75
CA ASP A 461 -21.25 8.36 10.95
C ASP A 461 -21.30 6.82 10.73
N ASP A 462 -21.40 6.36 9.48
CA ASP A 462 -21.31 4.93 9.17
C ASP A 462 -19.84 4.47 9.17
N PHE A 463 -19.56 3.35 9.84
CA PHE A 463 -18.20 2.84 10.05
C PHE A 463 -17.45 2.59 8.74
N ASN A 464 -18.18 2.09 7.73
CA ASN A 464 -17.67 1.73 6.42
C ASN A 464 -17.15 2.97 5.66
N PHE A 465 -17.80 4.13 5.79
CA PHE A 465 -17.43 5.39 5.14
C PHE A 465 -15.98 5.81 5.33
N VAL A 466 -15.44 5.65 6.55
CA VAL A 466 -14.04 5.95 6.86
C VAL A 466 -13.14 4.74 6.58
N TYR A 467 -13.65 3.53 6.81
CA TYR A 467 -12.92 2.27 6.66
C TYR A 467 -12.61 1.93 5.18
N ASP A 468 -13.61 1.98 4.30
CA ASP A 468 -13.47 1.67 2.87
C ASP A 468 -12.53 2.66 2.17
N LEU A 469 -12.63 3.95 2.53
CA LEU A 469 -11.73 4.99 2.05
C LEU A 469 -10.27 4.66 2.40
N ARG A 470 -10.02 4.14 3.61
CA ARG A 470 -8.68 3.71 4.03
C ARG A 470 -8.23 2.46 3.26
N LEU A 471 -9.12 1.51 2.97
CA LEU A 471 -8.82 0.35 2.13
C LEU A 471 -8.49 0.77 0.69
N ALA A 472 -9.31 1.63 0.08
CA ALA A 472 -9.06 2.20 -1.23
C ALA A 472 -7.69 2.90 -1.27
N MET A 473 -7.33 3.66 -0.23
CA MET A 473 -6.02 4.33 -0.13
C MET A 473 -4.84 3.38 0.16
N THR A 474 -5.08 2.19 0.72
CA THR A 474 -4.09 1.10 0.74
C THR A 474 -3.89 0.54 -0.67
N LEU A 475 -4.97 0.19 -1.37
CA LEU A 475 -4.92 -0.34 -2.75
C LEU A 475 -4.39 0.66 -3.78
N ARG A 476 -4.53 1.97 -3.54
CA ARG A 476 -3.99 3.06 -4.38
C ARG A 476 -2.52 3.39 -4.10
N ASP A 477 -1.89 2.77 -3.10
CA ASP A 477 -0.51 3.09 -2.70
C ASP A 477 0.43 1.87 -2.61
N CYS A 478 -0.12 0.67 -2.78
CA CYS A 478 0.62 -0.59 -2.89
C CYS A 478 1.71 -0.59 -3.99
N SER A 479 2.58 -1.59 -3.93
CA SER A 479 3.51 -1.99 -4.99
C SER A 479 3.10 -3.32 -5.59
N LEU A 480 3.39 -3.50 -6.87
CA LEU A 480 3.34 -4.78 -7.58
C LEU A 480 4.77 -5.11 -8.03
N PHE A 481 5.36 -6.14 -7.43
CA PHE A 481 6.60 -6.75 -7.90
C PHE A 481 6.26 -7.75 -9.01
N VAL A 482 6.99 -7.71 -10.12
CA VAL A 482 6.77 -8.59 -11.29
C VAL A 482 8.08 -9.30 -11.60
N VAL A 483 8.12 -10.60 -11.34
CA VAL A 483 9.24 -11.51 -11.65
C VAL A 483 9.01 -12.07 -13.05
N VAL A 484 9.89 -11.72 -13.98
CA VAL A 484 9.94 -12.27 -15.33
C VAL A 484 11.03 -13.34 -15.35
N PRO A 485 10.70 -14.65 -15.43
CA PRO A 485 11.70 -15.68 -15.66
C PRO A 485 12.44 -15.38 -16.97
N VAL A 486 13.77 -15.49 -16.96
CA VAL A 486 14.58 -15.33 -18.17
C VAL A 486 14.18 -16.45 -19.14
N ARG A 487 14.44 -17.70 -18.74
CA ARG A 487 14.04 -18.91 -19.47
C ARG A 487 12.53 -19.18 -19.36
N ASP A 488 12.12 -20.36 -19.83
CA ASP A 488 10.75 -20.87 -19.76
C ASP A 488 10.16 -20.75 -18.35
N GLY A 489 8.88 -20.38 -18.30
CA GLY A 489 8.14 -20.12 -17.06
C GLY A 489 7.19 -18.95 -17.19
N GLU A 490 6.18 -18.92 -16.34
CA GLU A 490 5.15 -17.89 -16.30
C GLU A 490 5.64 -16.66 -15.52
N ILE A 491 5.17 -15.47 -15.91
CA ILE A 491 5.43 -14.24 -15.16
C ILE A 491 4.65 -14.30 -13.85
N THR A 492 5.34 -14.23 -12.73
CA THR A 492 4.71 -14.20 -11.40
C THR A 492 4.75 -12.78 -10.84
N SER A 493 3.72 -12.41 -10.07
CA SER A 493 3.67 -11.08 -9.47
C SER A 493 3.12 -11.10 -8.05
N LYS A 494 3.51 -10.12 -7.24
CA LYS A 494 3.13 -10.01 -5.83
C LYS A 494 2.87 -8.57 -5.42
N LEU A 495 1.71 -8.34 -4.82
CA LEU A 495 1.33 -7.09 -4.19
C LEU A 495 1.96 -6.96 -2.79
N ALA A 496 2.58 -5.81 -2.56
CA ALA A 496 3.29 -5.38 -1.37
C ALA A 496 2.85 -3.96 -0.95
N ASP A 497 3.38 -3.43 0.15
CA ASP A 497 2.96 -2.15 0.77
C ASP A 497 1.45 -2.08 1.08
N LEU A 498 0.83 -3.25 1.32
CA LEU A 498 -0.59 -3.44 1.65
C LEU A 498 -0.94 -3.14 3.12
N ASP A 499 -0.08 -2.42 3.84
CA ASP A 499 -0.36 -1.90 5.18
C ASP A 499 -1.67 -1.10 5.18
N PHE A 500 -2.60 -1.41 6.09
CA PHE A 500 -3.86 -0.69 6.20
C PHE A 500 -3.63 0.76 6.64
N LYS A 501 -3.98 1.76 5.81
CA LYS A 501 -3.63 3.16 6.10
C LYS A 501 -4.33 3.68 7.38
N SER A 502 -3.64 4.51 8.17
CA SER A 502 -4.22 5.17 9.36
C SER A 502 -5.24 6.25 8.97
N ALA A 503 -6.26 6.45 9.81
CA ALA A 503 -7.23 7.55 9.67
C ALA A 503 -6.58 8.94 9.82
N GLU A 504 -5.42 9.05 10.47
CA GLU A 504 -4.60 10.29 10.53
C GLU A 504 -4.20 10.84 9.14
N LYS A 505 -4.40 10.06 8.07
CA LYS A 505 -4.08 10.46 6.69
C LYS A 505 -5.25 11.07 5.91
N ILE A 506 -6.44 11.19 6.50
CA ILE A 506 -7.64 11.68 5.80
C ILE A 506 -7.50 13.14 5.37
N ASP A 507 -7.13 14.05 6.28
CA ASP A 507 -6.84 15.46 5.95
C ASP A 507 -5.67 15.55 4.94
N ASP A 508 -4.63 14.74 5.17
CA ASP A 508 -3.45 14.60 4.33
C ASP A 508 -3.79 14.12 2.90
N TRP A 509 -4.94 13.47 2.69
CA TRP A 509 -5.48 13.12 1.36
C TRP A 509 -6.40 14.21 0.80
N ARG A 510 -7.27 14.81 1.62
CA ARG A 510 -8.16 15.91 1.22
C ARG A 510 -7.36 17.06 0.63
N ASP A 511 -6.34 17.54 1.34
CA ASP A 511 -5.58 18.72 0.95
C ASP A 511 -4.79 18.49 -0.34
N LYS A 512 -4.34 17.25 -0.58
CA LYS A 512 -3.68 16.86 -1.82
C LYS A 512 -4.65 16.76 -2.99
N GLU A 513 -5.92 16.42 -2.76
CA GLU A 513 -6.92 16.35 -3.82
C GLU A 513 -7.48 17.73 -4.16
N ALA A 514 -7.79 18.55 -3.16
CA ALA A 514 -8.19 19.95 -3.32
C ALA A 514 -7.13 20.71 -4.13
N ALA A 515 -5.84 20.61 -3.75
CA ALA A 515 -4.75 21.24 -4.50
C ALA A 515 -4.56 20.73 -5.95
N LEU A 516 -5.15 19.60 -6.35
CA LEU A 516 -5.19 19.14 -7.75
C LEU A 516 -6.37 19.73 -8.52
N VAL A 517 -7.52 19.90 -7.86
CA VAL A 517 -8.72 20.54 -8.41
C VAL A 517 -8.54 22.05 -8.51
N ASP A 518 -8.29 22.73 -7.38
CA ASP A 518 -8.13 24.19 -7.25
C ASP A 518 -6.95 24.74 -8.07
N GLY A 519 -6.01 23.87 -8.46
CA GLY A 519 -4.85 24.20 -9.27
C GLY A 519 -5.00 23.85 -10.76
N ASP A 520 -6.18 23.49 -11.24
CA ASP A 520 -6.48 23.07 -12.63
C ASP A 520 -5.58 21.93 -13.17
N TRP A 521 -4.99 21.10 -12.30
CA TRP A 521 -4.00 20.10 -12.72
C TRP A 521 -4.60 18.99 -13.58
N TYR A 522 -5.91 18.79 -13.48
CA TYR A 522 -6.72 17.90 -14.33
C TYR A 522 -6.91 18.40 -15.76
N THR A 523 -7.06 19.71 -15.97
CA THR A 523 -7.61 20.33 -17.19
C THR A 523 -6.59 21.15 -17.98
N LYS A 524 -5.65 21.83 -17.30
CA LYS A 524 -4.79 22.84 -17.95
C LYS A 524 -3.77 22.27 -18.94
N SER A 525 -3.59 22.97 -20.06
CA SER A 525 -2.58 22.72 -21.11
C SER A 525 -2.58 21.30 -21.71
N PRO A 526 -3.34 21.02 -22.78
CA PRO A 526 -3.40 19.70 -23.42
C PRO A 526 -2.09 19.26 -24.09
N LYS A 527 -1.23 20.21 -24.51
CA LYS A 527 0.07 19.93 -25.17
C LYS A 527 1.12 19.24 -24.28
N ALA A 528 0.80 18.86 -23.05
CA ALA A 528 1.77 18.49 -22.01
C ALA A 528 1.62 17.08 -21.44
N HIS A 529 0.82 16.16 -22.03
CA HIS A 529 0.67 14.81 -21.48
C HIS A 529 0.12 13.70 -22.41
N ASP A 530 0.64 13.54 -23.63
CA ASP A 530 0.32 12.43 -24.56
C ASP A 530 0.34 11.02 -23.92
N VAL A 531 1.22 10.79 -22.95
CA VAL A 531 1.30 9.54 -22.15
C VAL A 531 -0.02 9.20 -21.43
N CYS A 532 -0.89 10.18 -21.14
CA CYS A 532 -2.15 9.95 -20.42
C CYS A 532 -3.24 9.40 -21.36
N LEU A 533 -4.00 8.39 -20.92
CA LEU A 533 -5.16 7.87 -21.66
C LEU A 533 -6.24 8.95 -21.91
N LEU A 534 -6.40 9.91 -20.99
CA LEU A 534 -7.40 10.98 -21.09
C LEU A 534 -6.93 12.19 -21.91
N ALA A 535 -5.69 12.20 -22.40
CA ALA A 535 -5.21 13.30 -23.23
C ALA A 535 -5.95 13.32 -24.59
N PRO A 536 -6.30 14.49 -25.13
CA PRO A 536 -6.88 14.59 -26.47
C PRO A 536 -5.95 13.94 -27.51
N ARG A 537 -6.51 13.09 -28.38
CA ARG A 537 -5.79 12.56 -29.54
C ARG A 537 -5.58 13.71 -30.53
N THR A 538 -4.32 13.97 -30.88
CA THR A 538 -3.87 15.02 -31.81
C THR A 538 -3.83 14.52 -33.24
#